data_AF-A0A7S0TG41-F1
#
_entry.id   AF-A0A7S0TG41-F1
#
_cell.length_a   1.000
_cell.length_b   1.000
_cell.length_c   1.000
_cell.angle_alpha   90.00
_cell.angle_beta   90.00
_cell.angle_gamma   90.00
#
_symmetry.space_group_name_H-M   'P 1'
#
loop_
_entity.id
_entity.type
_entity.pdbx_description
1 polymer ?
#
loop_
_entity_poly.entity_id
_entity_poly.type
_entity_poly.pdbx_seq_one_letter_code
_entity_poly.pdbx_strand_id
1 'polypeptide(L)'
;YYTDDGFAVGLAFILSAADQRKMYDRLNWFKSIQSKYASDEEDLIERMTAEEKKKDAKIAAAKQSSWFSSSAVDAVEDSDELKNLKMMEKRIEGNRREMAMLFFSMNEATAFLRSL
;
A
#
# COMPACT_ATOMS: atom_id res chain seq x y z
N TYR A 1 -8.28 12.33 0.33
CA TYR A 1 -7.31 13.35 0.77
C TYR A 1 -7.65 13.82 2.17
N TYR A 2 -7.01 13.23 3.18
CA TYR A 2 -7.14 13.66 4.58
C TYR A 2 -5.92 14.46 5.07
N THR A 3 -4.84 14.49 4.28
CA THR A 3 -3.57 15.17 4.58
C THR A 3 -3.22 16.12 3.44
N ASP A 4 -3.69 17.37 3.58
CA ASP A 4 -3.30 18.48 2.72
C ASP A 4 -2.23 19.37 3.40
N ASP A 5 -1.81 20.43 2.72
CA ASP A 5 -0.82 21.35 3.26
C ASP A 5 -1.33 22.07 4.52
N GLY A 6 -2.65 22.30 4.61
CA GLY A 6 -3.28 22.90 5.79
C GLY A 6 -3.16 22.01 7.03
N PHE A 7 -3.40 20.71 6.89
CA PHE A 7 -3.18 19.72 7.95
C PHE A 7 -1.71 19.68 8.39
N ALA A 8 -0.79 19.67 7.43
CA ALA A 8 0.65 19.62 7.71
C ALA A 8 1.15 20.88 8.45
N VAL A 9 0.69 22.07 8.02
CA VAL A 9 0.96 23.34 8.69
C VAL A 9 0.40 23.35 10.12
N GLY A 10 -0.82 22.83 10.32
CA GLY A 10 -1.43 22.71 11.65
C GLY A 10 -0.59 21.84 12.60
N LEU A 11 -0.15 20.67 12.16
CA LEU A 11 0.74 19.80 12.95
C LEU A 11 2.08 20.46 13.24
N ALA A 12 2.70 21.08 12.23
CA ALA A 12 3.98 21.76 12.40
C ALA A 12 3.87 22.95 13.37
N PHE A 13 2.74 23.66 13.37
CA PHE A 13 2.44 24.73 14.33
C PHE A 13 2.33 24.19 15.77
N ILE A 14 1.58 23.11 15.99
CA ILE A 14 1.45 22.49 17.32
C ILE A 14 2.81 22.02 17.84
N LEU A 15 3.60 21.34 17.00
CA LEU A 15 4.94 20.88 17.35
C LEU A 15 5.89 22.03 17.68
N SER A 16 5.75 23.16 16.98
CA SER A 16 6.49 24.40 17.24
C SER A 16 6.10 25.00 18.59
N ALA A 17 4.80 25.17 18.85
CA ALA A 17 4.28 25.76 20.07
C ALA A 17 4.61 24.95 21.33
N ALA A 18 4.70 23.61 21.20
CA ALA A 18 5.04 22.71 22.30
C ALA A 18 6.57 22.43 22.43
N ASP A 19 7.41 23.02 21.57
CA ASP A 19 8.85 22.73 21.44
C ASP A 19 9.20 21.23 21.28
N GLN A 20 8.31 20.47 20.62
CA GLN A 20 8.44 19.01 20.47
C GLN A 20 9.13 18.57 19.16
N ARG A 21 9.50 19.52 18.28
CA ARG A 21 10.08 19.23 16.95
C ARG A 21 11.26 18.27 16.99
N LYS A 22 12.22 18.47 17.90
CA LYS A 22 13.41 17.59 18.00
C LYS A 22 13.04 16.16 18.39
N MET A 23 12.03 15.97 19.23
CA MET A 23 11.55 14.65 19.61
C MET A 23 10.77 13.99 18.49
N TYR A 24 9.97 14.77 17.77
CA TYR A 24 9.26 14.32 16.58
C TYR A 24 10.22 13.83 15.47
N ASP A 25 11.29 14.60 15.19
CA ASP A 25 12.30 14.23 14.19
C ASP A 25 13.00 12.89 14.54
N ARG A 26 13.24 12.65 15.84
CA ARG A 26 13.88 11.41 16.33
C ARG A 26 13.02 10.17 16.16
N LEU A 27 11.70 10.32 16.09
CA LEU A 27 10.78 9.19 15.94
C LEU A 27 11.07 8.41 14.64
N ASN A 28 11.64 9.07 13.62
CA ASN A 28 11.92 8.46 12.31
C ASN A 28 10.70 7.71 11.74
N TRP A 29 9.49 8.14 12.09
CA TRP A 29 8.23 7.43 11.82
C TRP A 29 8.04 7.16 10.32
N PHE A 30 8.53 8.06 9.46
CA PHE A 30 8.46 7.88 8.02
C PHE A 30 9.21 6.63 7.55
N LYS A 31 10.39 6.35 8.12
CA LYS A 31 11.15 5.13 7.80
C LYS A 31 10.39 3.88 8.25
N SER A 32 9.77 3.93 9.44
CA SER A 32 8.94 2.82 9.93
C SER A 32 7.77 2.54 9.00
N ILE A 33 7.12 3.58 8.46
CA ILE A 33 6.01 3.41 7.52
C ILE A 33 6.50 2.91 6.15
N GLN A 34 7.61 3.42 5.63
CA GLN A 34 8.21 2.91 4.39
C GLN A 34 8.56 1.42 4.52
N SER A 35 9.16 1.02 5.64
CA SER A 35 9.49 -0.38 5.92
C SER A 35 8.23 -1.24 6.01
N LYS A 36 7.15 -0.74 6.62
CA LYS A 36 5.87 -1.45 6.69
C LYS A 36 5.30 -1.69 5.30
N TYR A 37 5.25 -0.68 4.44
CA TYR A 37 4.70 -0.84 3.10
C TYR A 37 5.54 -1.77 2.22
N ALA A 38 6.88 -1.74 2.36
CA ALA A 38 7.75 -2.68 1.66
C ALA A 38 7.47 -4.14 2.09
N SER A 39 7.29 -4.38 3.39
CA SER A 39 6.89 -5.69 3.92
C SER A 39 5.49 -6.12 3.46
N ASP A 40 4.52 -5.20 3.51
CA ASP A 40 3.14 -5.47 3.06
C ASP A 40 3.10 -5.80 1.56
N GLU A 41 3.95 -5.16 0.74
CA GLU A 41 4.09 -5.43 -0.69
C GLU A 41 4.73 -6.79 -0.97
N GLU A 42 5.80 -7.15 -0.23
CA GLU A 42 6.45 -8.46 -0.33
C GLU A 42 5.46 -9.59 0.01
N ASP A 43 4.75 -9.47 1.13
CA ASP A 43 3.71 -10.42 1.56
C ASP A 43 2.60 -10.56 0.50
N LEU A 44 2.23 -9.46 -0.16
CA LEU A 44 1.19 -9.46 -1.18
C LEU A 44 1.66 -10.14 -2.46
N ILE A 45 2.91 -9.90 -2.89
CA ILE A 45 3.52 -10.58 -4.04
C ILE A 45 3.56 -12.09 -3.80
N GLU A 46 3.96 -12.53 -2.61
CA GLU A 46 3.97 -13.96 -2.27
C GLU A 46 2.57 -14.58 -2.40
N ARG A 47 1.54 -13.93 -1.87
CA ARG A 47 0.16 -14.41 -1.95
C ARG A 47 -0.36 -14.44 -3.39
N MET A 48 -0.07 -13.42 -4.19
CA MET A 48 -0.47 -13.38 -5.60
C MET A 48 0.18 -14.51 -6.39
N THR A 49 1.49 -14.72 -6.23
CA THR A 49 2.19 -15.81 -6.93
C THR A 49 1.72 -17.20 -6.48
N ALA A 50 1.36 -17.37 -5.20
CA ALA A 50 0.79 -18.61 -4.69
C ALA A 50 -0.59 -18.90 -5.31
N GLU A 51 -1.47 -17.88 -5.41
CA GLU A 51 -2.78 -18.03 -6.03
C GLU A 51 -2.72 -18.26 -7.55
N GLU A 52 -1.79 -17.60 -8.24
CA GLU A 52 -1.55 -17.85 -9.66
C GLU A 52 -1.09 -19.31 -9.91
N LYS A 53 -0.15 -19.81 -9.10
CA LYS A 53 0.27 -21.22 -9.15
C LYS A 53 -0.88 -22.19 -8.90
N LYS A 54 -1.77 -21.89 -7.94
CA LYS A 54 -2.97 -22.70 -7.66
C LYS A 54 -3.93 -22.69 -8.86
N LYS A 55 -4.13 -21.53 -9.49
CA LYS A 55 -4.96 -21.38 -10.69
C LYS A 55 -4.41 -22.22 -11.84
N ASP A 56 -3.11 -22.12 -12.11
CA ASP A 56 -2.45 -22.87 -13.18
C ASP A 56 -2.52 -24.39 -12.95
N ALA A 57 -2.31 -24.86 -11.72
CA ALA A 57 -2.45 -26.26 -11.37
C ALA A 57 -3.87 -26.78 -11.58
N LYS A 58 -4.90 -26.00 -11.21
CA LYS A 58 -6.31 -26.35 -11.46
C LYS A 58 -6.62 -26.43 -12.95
N ILE A 59 -6.12 -25.48 -13.74
CA ILE A 59 -6.29 -25.47 -15.21
C ILE A 59 -5.62 -26.70 -15.84
N ALA A 60 -4.40 -27.04 -15.41
CA ALA A 60 -3.68 -28.21 -15.91
C ALA A 60 -4.43 -29.52 -15.60
N ALA A 61 -4.96 -29.67 -14.37
CA ALA A 61 -5.77 -30.82 -13.97
C ALA A 61 -7.11 -30.92 -14.72
N ALA A 62 -7.78 -29.78 -14.95
CA ALA A 62 -9.01 -29.71 -15.74
C ALA A 62 -8.77 -30.09 -17.22
N LYS A 63 -7.65 -29.64 -17.81
CA LYS A 63 -7.26 -30.00 -19.18
C LYS A 63 -6.97 -31.50 -19.35
N GLN A 64 -6.42 -32.16 -18.33
CA GLN A 64 -6.22 -33.62 -18.35
C GLN A 64 -7.52 -34.42 -18.27
N SER A 65 -8.54 -33.91 -17.58
CA SER A 65 -9.83 -34.61 -17.39
C SER A 65 -10.90 -34.26 -18.43
N SER A 66 -10.75 -33.14 -19.15
CA SER A 66 -11.78 -32.56 -20.01
C SER A 66 -11.28 -32.20 -21.41
N TRP A 67 -10.68 -33.15 -22.14
CA TRP A 67 -10.38 -32.98 -23.58
C TRP A 67 -11.65 -32.85 -24.46
N PHE A 68 -12.84 -33.24 -23.98
CA PHE A 68 -14.07 -33.30 -24.80
C PHE A 68 -15.16 -32.24 -24.52
N SER A 69 -14.95 -31.27 -23.62
CA SER A 69 -15.98 -30.26 -23.30
C SER A 69 -15.49 -28.84 -23.53
N SER A 70 -16.03 -28.18 -24.56
CA SER A 70 -15.77 -26.74 -24.84
C SER A 70 -16.33 -25.81 -23.76
N SER A 71 -17.11 -26.33 -22.82
CA SER A 71 -17.73 -25.57 -21.72
C SER A 71 -16.79 -25.39 -20.51
N ALA A 72 -15.67 -26.12 -20.43
CA ALA A 72 -14.72 -26.03 -19.32
C ALA A 72 -13.82 -24.79 -19.37
N VAL A 73 -13.79 -24.09 -20.50
CA VAL A 73 -12.95 -22.88 -20.69
C VAL A 73 -13.62 -21.63 -20.09
N ASP A 74 -14.94 -21.64 -19.92
CA ASP A 74 -15.75 -20.50 -19.47
C ASP A 74 -15.95 -20.42 -17.94
N ALA A 75 -15.54 -21.46 -17.20
CA ALA A 75 -15.70 -21.55 -15.74
C ALA A 75 -14.42 -21.22 -14.95
N VAL A 76 -13.40 -20.66 -15.60
CA VAL A 76 -12.24 -20.07 -14.88
C VAL A 76 -12.58 -18.62 -14.55
N GLU A 77 -13.64 -18.47 -13.76
CA GLU A 77 -13.98 -17.21 -13.11
C GLU A 77 -12.73 -16.72 -12.36
N ASP A 78 -12.34 -15.46 -12.56
CA ASP A 78 -11.22 -14.88 -11.82
C ASP A 78 -11.50 -15.12 -10.33
N SER A 79 -10.69 -15.98 -9.70
CA SER A 79 -10.82 -16.33 -8.29
C SER A 79 -11.05 -15.04 -7.50
N ASP A 80 -12.14 -14.96 -6.75
CA ASP A 80 -12.46 -13.78 -5.95
C ASP A 80 -11.28 -13.39 -5.04
N GLU A 81 -10.45 -14.36 -4.69
CA GLU A 81 -9.18 -14.17 -3.99
C GLU A 81 -8.16 -13.35 -4.79
N LEU A 82 -7.94 -13.62 -6.09
CA LEU A 82 -7.06 -12.82 -6.95
C LEU A 82 -7.58 -11.40 -7.14
N LYS A 83 -8.91 -11.23 -7.28
CA LYS A 83 -9.53 -9.89 -7.34
C LYS A 83 -9.29 -9.14 -6.02
N ASN A 84 -9.48 -9.80 -4.89
CA ASN A 84 -9.24 -9.22 -3.56
C ASN A 84 -7.78 -8.81 -3.36
N LEU A 85 -6.82 -9.65 -3.79
CA LEU A 85 -5.39 -9.33 -3.72
C LEU A 85 -5.04 -8.11 -4.59
N LYS A 86 -5.55 -8.04 -5.83
CA LYS A 86 -5.36 -6.85 -6.70
C LYS A 86 -5.98 -5.57 -6.11
N MET A 87 -7.11 -5.68 -5.41
CA MET A 87 -7.70 -4.53 -4.71
C MET A 87 -6.87 -4.14 -3.49
N MET A 88 -6.27 -5.09 -2.79
CA MET A 88 -5.35 -4.84 -1.68
C MET A 88 -4.06 -4.16 -2.16
N GLU A 89 -3.49 -4.59 -3.29
CA GLU A 89 -2.35 -3.94 -3.96
C GLU A 89 -2.63 -2.45 -4.21
N LYS A 90 -3.77 -2.13 -4.84
CA LYS A 90 -4.18 -0.74 -5.10
C LYS A 90 -4.32 0.09 -3.83
N ARG A 91 -4.78 -0.52 -2.73
CA ARG A 91 -4.91 0.14 -1.43
C ARG A 91 -3.55 0.43 -0.80
N ILE A 92 -2.63 -0.53 -0.82
CA ILE A 92 -1.26 -0.34 -0.32
C ILE A 92 -0.59 0.80 -1.09
N GLU A 93 -0.68 0.78 -2.42
CA GLU A 93 -0.07 1.81 -3.25
C GLU A 93 -0.71 3.19 -3.04
N GLY A 94 -2.04 3.26 -2.90
CA GLY A 94 -2.74 4.49 -2.57
C GLY A 94 -2.29 5.08 -1.24
N ASN A 95 -2.27 4.26 -0.18
CA ASN A 95 -1.86 4.70 1.15
C ASN A 95 -0.38 5.11 1.19
N ARG A 96 0.49 4.42 0.43
CA ARG A 96 1.90 4.76 0.29
C ARG A 96 2.08 6.15 -0.32
N ARG A 97 1.32 6.47 -1.37
CA ARG A 97 1.34 7.80 -2.01
C ARG A 97 0.83 8.90 -1.08
N GLU A 98 -0.30 8.67 -0.41
CA GLU A 98 -0.85 9.64 0.54
C GLU A 98 0.15 9.93 1.68
N MET A 99 0.83 8.90 2.19
CA MET A 99 1.83 9.09 3.23
C MET A 99 3.08 9.81 2.75
N ALA A 100 3.52 9.55 1.51
CA ALA A 100 4.64 10.27 0.91
C ALA A 100 4.31 11.77 0.76
N MET A 101 3.09 12.09 0.33
CA MET A 101 2.60 13.47 0.27
C MET A 101 2.59 14.14 1.65
N LEU A 102 2.05 13.46 2.67
CA LEU A 102 2.07 14.00 4.04
C LEU A 102 3.49 14.29 4.51
N PHE A 103 4.44 13.37 4.28
CA PHE A 103 5.83 13.59 4.67
C PHE A 103 6.45 14.81 3.99
N PHE A 104 6.18 14.99 2.70
CA PHE A 104 6.63 16.15 1.95
C PHE A 104 6.05 17.46 2.52
N SER A 105 4.72 17.55 2.62
CA SER A 105 4.03 18.74 3.15
C SER A 105 4.47 19.04 4.60
N MET A 106 4.73 18.02 5.42
CA MET A 106 5.23 18.20 6.80
C MET A 106 6.64 18.77 6.85
N ASN A 107 7.53 18.31 5.96
CA ASN A 107 8.89 18.84 5.89
C ASN A 107 8.88 20.31 5.43
N GLU A 108 8.05 20.64 4.44
CA GLU A 108 7.88 22.02 3.98
C GLU A 108 7.32 22.93 5.07
N ALA A 109 6.22 22.51 5.72
CA ALA A 109 5.60 23.26 6.80
C ALA A 109 6.56 23.50 7.98
N THR A 110 7.34 22.48 8.33
CA THR A 110 8.34 22.58 9.41
C THR A 110 9.49 23.51 9.01
N ALA A 111 9.93 23.48 7.76
CA ALA A 111 10.96 24.40 7.26
C ALA A 111 10.47 25.85 7.24
N PHE A 112 9.24 26.09 6.78
CA PHE A 112 8.60 27.41 6.78
C PHE A 112 8.54 28.02 8.19
N LEU A 113 8.07 27.25 9.18
CA LEU A 113 7.99 27.71 10.58
C LEU A 113 9.36 27.87 11.26
N ARG A 114 10.45 27.34 10.68
CA ARG A 114 11.82 27.63 11.15
C ARG A 114 12.36 28.96 10.61
N SER A 115 11.76 29.48 9.54
CA SER A 115 12.18 30.72 8.87
C SER A 115 11.45 31.97 9.38
N LEU A 116 10.39 31.78 10.16
CA LEU A 116 9.62 32.80 10.88
C LEU A 116 10.23 33.05 12.27
#